data_AF-A0A7S4S1S4-F1
#
_entry.id   AF-A0A7S4S1S4-F1
#
_cell.length_a   1.000
_cell.length_b   1.000
_cell.length_c   1.000
_cell.angle_alpha   90.00
_cell.angle_beta   90.00
_cell.angle_gamma   90.00
#
_symmetry.space_group_name_H-M   'P 1'
#
loop_
_entity.id
_entity.type
_entity.pdbx_description
1 polymer ?
#
loop_
_entity_poly.entity_id
_entity_poly.type
_entity_poly.pdbx_seq_one_letter_code
_entity_poly.pdbx_strand_id
1 'polypeptide(L)'
;PRPPPVMAPARPPMGGLAAVLLALAPAALGQQAGTQQPEVHPQIWTEECTPSGCAFERSGLVIDANWRWVNKEGRNCYTDRNTWDRTLCSDPVECAMTCGVDGADYLGTYGVSTNRYRDGVILRFVTEGRYSKNFGSRLYVMDSEDTYRMYYLKNREFSLTVDVSELPCGLNGAVYFVEMDQRGDWDGRGNTAGARFGTGYCDAQCPHDIKFIKGEANLLNWNSTSTPPVGHYGTCCAEMDIWEANSMATAFTPHTCTRPGLVKCEGVVCGDTKKGQRYDGICDKDGCDFNS
;
A
#
# COMPACT_ATOMS: atom_id res chain seq x y z
N PRO A 1 -27.93 -42.64 -70.58
CA PRO A 1 -28.75 -41.42 -70.37
C PRO A 1 -27.96 -40.41 -69.51
N ARG A 2 -27.45 -39.34 -70.15
CA ARG A 2 -26.60 -38.33 -69.50
C ARG A 2 -27.40 -37.55 -68.45
N PRO A 3 -26.83 -37.25 -67.27
CA PRO A 3 -27.47 -36.32 -66.34
C PRO A 3 -27.35 -34.87 -66.85
N PRO A 4 -28.34 -34.00 -66.54
CA PRO A 4 -28.42 -32.60 -66.97
C PRO A 4 -27.41 -31.68 -66.24
N PRO A 5 -27.17 -30.45 -66.75
CA PRO A 5 -26.08 -29.59 -66.29
C PRO A 5 -26.37 -28.88 -64.96
N VAL A 6 -25.31 -28.69 -64.18
CA VAL A 6 -25.29 -28.01 -62.87
C VAL A 6 -25.52 -26.50 -63.05
N MET A 7 -26.53 -25.95 -62.36
CA MET A 7 -26.75 -24.51 -62.22
C MET A 7 -25.66 -23.88 -61.35
N ALA A 8 -25.07 -22.77 -61.82
CA ALA A 8 -24.14 -21.95 -61.05
C ALA A 8 -24.88 -21.17 -59.94
N PRO A 9 -24.28 -21.01 -58.74
CA PRO A 9 -24.88 -20.22 -57.67
C PRO A 9 -24.76 -18.71 -57.93
N ALA A 10 -25.84 -18.00 -57.66
CA ALA A 10 -25.96 -16.54 -57.74
C ALA A 10 -25.07 -15.84 -56.69
N ARG A 11 -24.49 -14.69 -57.08
CA ARG A 11 -23.73 -13.80 -56.17
C ARG A 11 -24.65 -13.19 -55.10
N PRO A 12 -24.22 -13.06 -53.84
CA PRO A 12 -25.00 -12.37 -52.82
C PRO A 12 -24.94 -10.84 -53.03
N PRO A 13 -25.96 -10.10 -52.57
CA PRO A 13 -25.97 -8.64 -52.64
C PRO A 13 -24.98 -8.05 -51.63
N MET A 14 -24.35 -6.93 -52.02
CA MET A 14 -23.47 -6.13 -51.15
C MET A 14 -24.28 -5.54 -49.99
N GLY A 15 -24.17 -6.13 -48.80
CA GLY A 15 -24.67 -5.57 -47.55
C GLY A 15 -23.75 -4.45 -47.06
N GLY A 16 -24.31 -3.26 -46.88
CA GLY A 16 -23.59 -2.08 -46.40
C GLY A 16 -23.01 -2.27 -45.00
N LEU A 17 -21.79 -1.76 -44.79
CA LEU A 17 -21.17 -1.64 -43.47
C LEU A 17 -21.99 -0.68 -42.60
N ALA A 18 -22.75 -1.23 -41.65
CA ALA A 18 -23.25 -0.47 -40.52
C ALA A 18 -22.08 -0.24 -39.55
N ALA A 19 -21.55 0.97 -39.51
CA ALA A 19 -20.57 1.39 -38.52
C ALA A 19 -21.25 1.44 -37.15
N VAL A 20 -20.98 0.45 -36.31
CA VAL A 20 -21.33 0.49 -34.88
C VAL A 20 -20.37 1.46 -34.22
N LEU A 21 -20.83 2.69 -33.97
CA LEU A 21 -20.17 3.64 -33.09
C LEU A 21 -20.26 3.08 -31.66
N LEU A 22 -19.19 2.41 -31.22
CA LEU A 22 -18.98 2.11 -29.81
C LEU A 22 -18.77 3.44 -29.10
N ALA A 23 -19.78 3.90 -28.35
CA ALA A 23 -19.61 4.99 -27.41
C ALA A 23 -18.66 4.51 -26.30
N LEU A 24 -17.37 4.84 -26.43
CA LEU A 24 -16.42 4.78 -25.33
C LEU A 24 -16.90 5.79 -24.27
N ALA A 25 -17.58 5.30 -23.24
CA ALA A 25 -17.75 6.07 -22.02
C ALA A 25 -16.34 6.43 -21.51
N PRO A 26 -16.07 7.69 -21.11
CA PRO A 26 -14.81 8.02 -20.48
C PRO A 26 -14.67 7.14 -19.24
N ALA A 27 -13.63 6.31 -19.21
CA ALA A 27 -13.23 5.64 -17.99
C ALA A 27 -12.89 6.75 -16.99
N ALA A 28 -13.71 6.90 -15.95
CA ALA A 28 -13.33 7.70 -14.80
C ALA A 28 -12.06 7.07 -14.23
N LEU A 29 -10.95 7.80 -14.30
CA LEU A 29 -9.66 7.34 -13.81
C LEU A 29 -9.60 7.58 -12.29
N GLY A 30 -9.21 6.58 -11.50
CA GLY A 30 -9.08 6.61 -10.03
C GLY A 30 -7.73 7.08 -9.51
N GLN A 31 -7.36 6.82 -8.25
CA GLN A 31 -5.96 6.94 -7.76
C GLN A 31 -5.08 6.03 -8.59
N GLN A 32 -4.49 6.65 -9.62
CA GLN A 32 -3.90 5.94 -10.74
C GLN A 32 -2.60 5.28 -10.31
N ALA A 33 -2.30 4.14 -10.92
CA ALA A 33 -0.91 3.74 -11.08
C ALA A 33 -0.19 4.87 -11.85
N GLY A 34 0.80 5.49 -11.22
CA GLY A 34 1.66 6.46 -11.90
C GLY A 34 2.41 5.79 -13.05
N THR A 35 2.78 6.58 -14.06
CA THR A 35 3.40 6.07 -15.29
C THR A 35 4.79 6.65 -15.55
N GLN A 36 5.31 7.48 -14.63
CA GLN A 36 6.61 8.14 -14.82
C GLN A 36 7.76 7.19 -14.50
N GLN A 37 7.55 6.26 -13.57
CA GLN A 37 8.52 5.29 -13.14
C GLN A 37 7.90 3.88 -13.11
N PRO A 38 8.53 2.88 -13.76
CA PRO A 38 8.06 1.51 -13.67
C PRO A 38 8.15 0.99 -12.23
N GLU A 39 7.10 0.32 -11.77
CA GLU A 39 7.11 -0.39 -10.50
C GLU A 39 7.68 -1.80 -10.68
N VAL A 40 8.78 -2.10 -9.98
CA VAL A 40 9.44 -3.41 -9.99
C VAL A 40 9.69 -3.86 -8.55
N HIS A 41 8.88 -4.80 -8.06
CA HIS A 41 8.98 -5.31 -6.69
C HIS A 41 10.28 -6.10 -6.46
N PRO A 42 11.14 -5.72 -5.48
CA PRO A 42 12.25 -6.55 -5.04
C PRO A 42 11.74 -7.95 -4.66
N GLN A 43 12.48 -8.98 -5.06
CA GLN A 43 12.09 -10.37 -4.84
C GLN A 43 12.90 -10.98 -3.71
N ILE A 44 12.22 -11.58 -2.74
CA ILE A 44 12.83 -12.38 -1.67
C ILE A 44 12.30 -13.81 -1.69
N TRP A 45 13.04 -14.72 -1.08
CA TRP A 45 12.62 -16.06 -0.72
C TRP A 45 12.02 -16.01 0.69
N THR A 46 10.87 -16.67 0.84
CA THR A 46 10.25 -16.99 2.12
C THR A 46 10.10 -18.51 2.21
N GLU A 47 9.78 -19.02 3.40
CA GLU A 47 9.54 -20.45 3.59
C GLU A 47 8.13 -20.69 4.15
N GLU A 48 7.39 -21.62 3.55
CA GLU A 48 6.17 -22.17 4.14
C GLU A 48 6.46 -23.57 4.69
N CYS A 49 6.19 -23.76 5.98
CA CYS A 49 6.51 -24.98 6.71
C CYS A 49 5.28 -25.82 7.05
N THR A 50 5.46 -27.13 6.95
CA THR A 50 4.51 -28.17 7.39
C THR A 50 5.23 -29.11 8.37
N PRO A 51 4.53 -30.02 9.07
CA PRO A 51 5.19 -31.05 9.88
C PRO A 51 6.18 -31.93 9.09
N SER A 52 6.07 -31.98 7.77
CA SER A 52 6.99 -32.72 6.87
C SER A 52 8.22 -31.92 6.41
N GLY A 53 8.32 -30.64 6.73
CA GLY A 53 9.41 -29.75 6.31
C GLY A 53 8.94 -28.44 5.70
N CYS A 54 9.90 -27.61 5.31
CA CYS A 54 9.69 -26.28 4.73
C CYS A 54 9.99 -26.25 3.23
N ALA A 55 9.24 -25.44 2.49
CA ALA A 55 9.43 -25.21 1.07
C ALA A 55 9.68 -23.71 0.81
N PHE A 56 10.67 -23.41 -0.04
CA PHE A 56 10.94 -22.04 -0.47
C PHE A 56 9.86 -21.55 -1.42
N GLU A 57 9.39 -20.33 -1.18
CA GLU A 57 8.48 -19.58 -2.03
C GLU A 57 9.09 -18.22 -2.40
N ARG A 58 8.85 -17.76 -3.62
CA ARG A 58 9.32 -16.45 -4.05
C ARG A 58 8.23 -15.42 -3.80
N SER A 59 8.55 -14.37 -3.05
CA SER A 59 7.63 -13.27 -2.72
C SER A 59 8.19 -11.94 -3.22
N GLY A 60 7.29 -11.01 -3.58
CA GLY A 60 7.66 -9.62 -3.84
C GLY A 60 7.65 -8.79 -2.56
N LEU A 61 8.32 -7.65 -2.59
CA LEU A 61 8.20 -6.59 -1.60
C LEU A 61 7.69 -5.33 -2.29
N VAL A 62 6.78 -4.62 -1.63
CA VAL A 62 6.27 -3.33 -2.13
C VAL A 62 6.36 -2.27 -1.05
N ILE A 63 6.81 -1.06 -1.40
CA ILE A 63 6.83 0.08 -0.48
C ILE A 63 5.44 0.72 -0.36
N ASP A 64 5.12 1.14 0.85
CA ASP A 64 3.91 1.88 1.20
C ASP A 64 3.71 3.14 0.34
N ALA A 65 2.45 3.38 -0.04
CA ALA A 65 2.05 4.48 -0.91
C ALA A 65 2.41 5.87 -0.37
N ASN A 66 2.55 6.04 0.95
CA ASN A 66 2.89 7.31 1.57
C ASN A 66 4.32 7.77 1.25
N TRP A 67 5.23 6.85 0.94
CA TRP A 67 6.60 7.18 0.48
C TRP A 67 6.67 7.54 -1.00
N ARG A 68 5.68 7.10 -1.79
CA ARG A 68 5.71 7.24 -3.24
C ARG A 68 5.50 8.68 -3.69
N TRP A 69 5.99 8.96 -4.88
CA TRP A 69 5.73 10.21 -5.56
C TRP A 69 4.26 10.27 -5.99
N VAL A 70 3.54 11.29 -5.52
CA VAL A 70 2.14 11.54 -5.88
C VAL A 70 2.08 12.65 -6.93
N ASN A 71 1.72 12.32 -8.16
CA ASN A 71 1.80 13.24 -9.29
C ASN A 71 0.68 13.08 -10.31
N LYS A 72 0.49 14.13 -11.11
CA LYS A 72 -0.31 14.12 -12.33
C LYS A 72 0.61 14.50 -13.48
N GLU A 73 0.92 13.55 -14.36
CA GLU A 73 1.73 13.78 -15.56
C GLU A 73 3.08 14.49 -15.23
N GLY A 74 3.73 14.06 -14.15
CA GLY A 74 5.00 14.62 -13.69
C GLY A 74 4.88 15.92 -12.88
N ARG A 75 3.66 16.44 -12.64
CA ARG A 75 3.42 17.56 -11.72
C ARG A 75 3.02 17.05 -10.35
N ASN A 76 3.68 17.54 -9.30
CA ASN A 76 3.42 17.13 -7.92
C ASN A 76 1.98 17.48 -7.50
N CYS A 77 1.19 16.46 -7.13
CA CYS A 77 -0.05 16.67 -6.40
C CYS A 77 0.21 16.83 -4.90
N TYR A 78 1.25 16.17 -4.39
CA TYR A 78 1.78 16.36 -3.04
C TYR A 78 3.23 16.84 -3.13
N THR A 79 3.54 17.98 -2.51
CA THR A 79 4.81 18.69 -2.70
C THR A 79 5.86 18.31 -1.65
N ASP A 80 7.11 18.69 -1.94
CA ASP A 80 8.26 18.62 -1.01
C ASP A 80 8.08 19.45 0.27
N ARG A 81 7.15 20.40 0.27
CA ARG A 81 6.74 21.18 1.45
C ARG A 81 5.65 20.50 2.27
N ASN A 82 5.41 19.22 2.05
CA ASN A 82 4.39 18.44 2.75
C ASN A 82 2.97 18.99 2.57
N THR A 83 2.63 19.53 1.40
CA THR A 83 1.31 20.10 1.12
C THR A 83 0.70 19.52 -0.15
N TRP A 84 -0.63 19.41 -0.18
CA TRP A 84 -1.39 19.16 -1.40
C TRP A 84 -1.43 20.40 -2.30
N ASP A 85 -1.14 20.25 -3.60
CA ASP A 85 -1.37 21.31 -4.59
C ASP A 85 -2.88 21.46 -4.82
N ARG A 86 -3.46 22.50 -4.21
CA ARG A 86 -4.91 22.77 -4.29
C ARG A 86 -5.42 23.08 -5.70
N THR A 87 -4.53 23.41 -6.65
CA THR A 87 -4.92 23.62 -8.06
C THR A 87 -5.15 22.30 -8.80
N LEU A 88 -4.56 21.21 -8.30
CA LEU A 88 -4.74 19.85 -8.81
C LEU A 88 -5.64 19.00 -7.90
N CYS A 89 -5.66 19.30 -6.60
CA CYS A 89 -6.30 18.53 -5.54
C CYS A 89 -7.11 19.45 -4.62
N SER A 90 -8.29 19.88 -5.09
CA SER A 90 -9.22 20.68 -4.29
C SER A 90 -10.30 19.84 -3.60
N ASP A 91 -10.73 18.74 -4.25
CA ASP A 91 -11.71 17.78 -3.74
C ASP A 91 -11.05 16.42 -3.46
N PRO A 92 -11.36 15.73 -2.33
CA PRO A 92 -10.78 14.43 -1.99
C PRO A 92 -10.93 13.35 -3.06
N VAL A 93 -12.13 13.23 -3.64
CA VAL A 93 -12.46 12.19 -4.62
C VAL A 93 -11.82 12.53 -5.96
N GLU A 94 -11.93 13.78 -6.41
CA GLU A 94 -11.31 14.23 -7.65
C GLU A 94 -9.78 14.14 -7.60
N CYS A 95 -9.18 14.48 -6.46
CA CYS A 95 -7.73 14.37 -6.26
C CYS A 95 -7.26 12.92 -6.37
N ALA A 96 -7.96 11.98 -5.74
CA ALA A 96 -7.70 10.56 -5.93
C ALA A 96 -7.81 10.19 -7.40
N MET A 97 -8.90 10.56 -8.09
CA MET A 97 -9.09 10.28 -9.52
C MET A 97 -8.01 10.87 -10.45
N THR A 98 -7.45 12.00 -10.05
CA THR A 98 -6.56 12.80 -10.88
C THR A 98 -5.08 12.48 -10.68
N CYS A 99 -4.70 12.11 -9.46
CA CYS A 99 -3.30 11.97 -9.06
C CYS A 99 -2.92 10.50 -8.87
N GLY A 100 -1.81 10.11 -9.47
CA GLY A 100 -1.27 8.76 -9.36
C GLY A 100 -0.17 8.65 -8.32
N VAL A 101 -0.03 7.46 -7.75
CA VAL A 101 1.14 7.04 -6.98
C VAL A 101 2.09 6.29 -7.91
N ASP A 102 3.31 6.79 -8.06
CA ASP A 102 4.26 6.29 -9.05
C ASP A 102 5.10 5.10 -8.57
N GLY A 103 5.84 4.50 -9.49
CA GLY A 103 6.81 3.44 -9.19
C GLY A 103 7.94 3.92 -8.27
N ALA A 104 8.69 2.96 -7.72
CA ALA A 104 9.72 3.22 -6.71
C ALA A 104 11.13 2.80 -7.15
N ASP A 105 12.12 3.65 -6.89
CA ASP A 105 13.55 3.27 -6.96
C ASP A 105 13.97 2.81 -5.56
N TYR A 106 13.72 1.53 -5.30
CA TYR A 106 13.93 0.91 -4.00
C TYR A 106 15.34 1.15 -3.45
N LEU A 107 16.38 0.92 -4.24
CA LEU A 107 17.75 1.03 -3.76
C LEU A 107 18.22 2.49 -3.70
N GLY A 108 18.08 3.24 -4.80
CA GLY A 108 18.69 4.56 -4.93
C GLY A 108 17.95 5.66 -4.17
N THR A 109 16.63 5.54 -4.04
CA THR A 109 15.79 6.55 -3.36
C THR A 109 15.43 6.12 -1.94
N TYR A 110 15.06 4.85 -1.72
CA TYR A 110 14.53 4.40 -0.43
C TYR A 110 15.52 3.57 0.41
N GLY A 111 16.67 3.19 -0.15
CA GLY A 111 17.67 2.39 0.55
C GLY A 111 17.20 0.99 0.92
N VAL A 112 16.26 0.45 0.15
CA VAL A 112 15.72 -0.90 0.28
C VAL A 112 16.52 -1.82 -0.65
N SER A 113 17.09 -2.88 -0.07
CA SER A 113 17.81 -3.89 -0.84
C SER A 113 17.61 -5.28 -0.26
N THR A 114 17.72 -6.33 -1.07
CA THR A 114 17.74 -7.71 -0.57
C THR A 114 19.13 -8.06 -0.07
N ASN A 115 19.21 -8.93 0.94
CA ASN A 115 20.49 -9.47 1.39
C ASN A 115 21.14 -10.37 0.31
N ARG A 116 22.35 -10.86 0.58
CA ARG A 116 23.12 -11.71 -0.35
C ARG A 116 22.39 -12.98 -0.77
N TYR A 117 21.65 -13.60 0.15
CA TYR A 117 20.96 -14.88 -0.07
C TYR A 117 19.55 -14.69 -0.65
N ARG A 118 19.07 -13.44 -0.70
CA ARG A 118 17.73 -13.03 -1.11
C ARG A 118 16.63 -13.65 -0.25
N ASP A 119 16.91 -14.07 0.97
CA ASP A 119 15.96 -14.57 1.97
C ASP A 119 15.66 -13.50 3.05
N GLY A 120 16.14 -12.28 2.87
CA GLY A 120 15.91 -11.16 3.76
C GLY A 120 16.07 -9.80 3.08
N VAL A 121 15.69 -8.76 3.80
CA VAL A 121 15.71 -7.36 3.34
C VAL A 121 16.54 -6.49 4.28
N ILE A 122 17.24 -5.52 3.71
CA ILE A 122 17.99 -4.49 4.41
C ILE A 122 17.29 -3.16 4.15
N LEU A 123 16.88 -2.48 5.22
CA LEU A 123 16.20 -1.19 5.19
C LEU A 123 17.11 -0.12 5.79
N ARG A 124 17.62 0.80 4.97
CA ARG A 124 18.42 1.93 5.49
C ARG A 124 17.51 2.99 6.09
N PHE A 125 17.89 3.51 7.26
CA PHE A 125 17.13 4.59 7.89
C PHE A 125 17.19 5.89 7.09
N VAL A 126 18.36 6.29 6.60
CA VAL A 126 18.52 7.52 5.80
C VAL A 126 19.14 7.16 4.46
N THR A 127 18.51 7.62 3.38
CA THR A 127 19.04 7.48 2.02
C THR A 127 19.10 8.85 1.34
N GLU A 128 20.32 9.26 0.98
CA GLU A 128 20.57 10.53 0.30
C GLU A 128 20.65 10.29 -1.21
N GLY A 129 19.59 10.67 -1.91
CA GLY A 129 19.54 10.68 -3.37
C GLY A 129 20.11 11.98 -3.94
N ARG A 130 20.20 12.06 -5.27
CA ARG A 130 20.71 13.26 -5.95
C ARG A 130 19.85 14.51 -5.72
N TYR A 131 18.55 14.34 -5.52
CA TYR A 131 17.56 15.41 -5.45
C TYR A 131 16.66 15.34 -4.21
N SER A 132 16.87 14.35 -3.35
CA SER A 132 15.98 14.05 -2.23
C SER A 132 16.74 13.38 -1.10
N LYS A 133 16.16 13.45 0.10
CA LYS A 133 16.62 12.73 1.28
C LYS A 133 15.44 11.95 1.85
N ASN A 134 15.53 10.64 1.81
CA ASN A 134 14.51 9.74 2.35
C ASN A 134 14.82 9.36 3.80
N PHE A 135 13.76 9.21 4.61
CA PHE A 135 13.82 8.75 5.98
C PHE A 135 12.87 7.57 6.17
N GLY A 136 13.39 6.44 6.65
CA GLY A 136 12.65 5.22 6.90
C GLY A 136 12.06 4.59 5.64
N SER A 137 11.35 3.48 5.85
CA SER A 137 10.53 2.81 4.85
C SER A 137 9.53 1.89 5.55
N ARG A 138 8.39 1.62 4.91
CA ARG A 138 7.44 0.57 5.29
C ARG A 138 7.20 -0.29 4.05
N LEU A 139 7.37 -1.61 4.19
CA LEU A 139 7.20 -2.57 3.11
C LEU A 139 6.13 -3.60 3.45
N TYR A 140 5.49 -4.14 2.41
CA TYR A 140 4.56 -5.25 2.50
C TYR A 140 5.06 -6.43 1.66
N VAL A 141 4.79 -7.65 2.14
CA VAL A 141 5.08 -8.88 1.40
C VAL A 141 3.96 -9.13 0.39
N MET A 142 4.33 -9.45 -0.84
CA MET A 142 3.43 -9.67 -1.97
C MET A 142 3.35 -11.16 -2.33
N ASP A 143 2.13 -11.63 -2.59
CA ASP A 143 1.83 -12.98 -3.09
C ASP A 143 1.80 -13.00 -4.64
N SER A 144 1.38 -11.89 -5.24
CA SER A 144 1.40 -11.66 -6.69
C SER A 144 1.74 -10.20 -6.99
N GLU A 145 1.70 -9.79 -8.26
CA GLU A 145 1.91 -8.38 -8.64
C GLU A 145 0.83 -7.44 -8.04
N ASP A 146 -0.39 -7.94 -7.82
CA ASP A 146 -1.55 -7.13 -7.42
C ASP A 146 -2.15 -7.51 -6.06
N THR A 147 -1.51 -8.42 -5.31
CA THR A 147 -2.03 -8.88 -4.01
C THR A 147 -0.95 -9.02 -2.95
N TYR A 148 -1.25 -8.54 -1.74
CA TYR A 148 -0.46 -8.84 -0.54
C TYR A 148 -0.53 -10.33 -0.19
N ARG A 149 0.53 -10.79 0.49
CA ARG A 149 0.55 -12.09 1.14
C ARG A 149 -0.24 -12.00 2.44
N MET A 150 -1.31 -12.78 2.51
CA MET A 150 -2.16 -12.84 3.71
C MET A 150 -1.71 -13.99 4.61
N TYR A 151 -1.43 -13.68 5.87
CA TYR A 151 -1.00 -14.66 6.87
C TYR A 151 -2.12 -14.93 7.88
N TYR A 152 -2.45 -16.21 8.07
CA TYR A 152 -3.46 -16.66 9.02
C TYR A 152 -2.77 -17.19 10.29
N LEU A 153 -2.44 -16.28 11.21
CA LEU A 153 -1.51 -16.54 12.31
C LEU A 153 -2.02 -17.49 13.41
N LYS A 154 -3.35 -17.52 13.64
CA LYS A 154 -3.93 -18.28 14.76
C LYS A 154 -3.55 -19.77 14.67
N ASN A 155 -2.97 -20.30 15.75
CA ASN A 155 -2.46 -21.68 15.86
C ASN A 155 -1.39 -22.03 14.81
N ARG A 156 -0.64 -21.03 14.35
CA ARG A 156 0.55 -21.20 13.49
C ARG A 156 1.76 -20.54 14.15
N GLU A 157 2.92 -20.83 13.60
CA GLU A 157 4.19 -20.21 14.00
C GLU A 157 4.65 -19.26 12.88
N PHE A 158 5.16 -18.09 13.27
CA PHE A 158 5.89 -17.19 12.39
C PHE A 158 7.29 -17.00 12.98
N SER A 159 8.30 -17.20 12.14
CA SER A 159 9.70 -17.17 12.56
C SER A 159 10.49 -16.26 11.62
N LEU A 160 11.36 -15.43 12.20
CA LEU A 160 12.24 -14.51 11.47
C LEU A 160 13.61 -14.42 12.14
N THR A 161 14.61 -14.06 11.34
CA THR A 161 15.94 -13.65 11.84
C THR A 161 16.11 -12.16 11.60
N VAL A 162 16.58 -11.44 12.60
CA VAL A 162 16.81 -9.99 12.54
C VAL A 162 18.22 -9.65 12.97
N ASP A 163 18.80 -8.63 12.33
CA ASP A 163 20.03 -7.99 12.78
C ASP A 163 19.72 -6.53 13.11
N VAL A 164 19.72 -6.22 14.40
CA VAL A 164 19.49 -4.87 14.94
C VAL A 164 20.77 -4.28 15.56
N SER A 165 21.93 -4.89 15.30
CA SER A 165 23.21 -4.48 15.92
C SER A 165 23.59 -3.02 15.64
N GLU A 166 23.18 -2.50 14.47
CA GLU A 166 23.42 -1.11 14.06
C GLU A 166 22.17 -0.21 14.21
N LEU A 167 21.13 -0.66 14.91
CA LEU A 167 19.90 0.12 15.11
C LEU A 167 19.90 0.74 16.53
N PRO A 168 20.34 2.00 16.72
CA PRO A 168 20.49 2.61 18.04
C PRO A 168 19.17 3.04 18.69
N CYS A 169 19.28 3.55 19.92
CA CYS A 169 18.19 4.22 20.64
C CYS A 169 17.42 5.22 19.77
N GLY A 170 16.10 5.23 19.92
CA GLY A 170 15.21 6.18 19.23
C GLY A 170 14.82 5.75 17.82
N LEU A 171 15.33 4.62 17.32
CA LEU A 171 14.86 3.97 16.10
C LEU A 171 14.06 2.71 16.45
N ASN A 172 13.23 2.27 15.50
CA ASN A 172 12.43 1.06 15.59
C ASN A 172 12.52 0.31 14.25
N GLY A 173 12.95 -0.95 14.33
CA GLY A 173 12.87 -1.92 13.25
C GLY A 173 11.72 -2.85 13.59
N ALA A 174 10.66 -2.79 12.79
CA ALA A 174 9.41 -3.45 13.09
C ALA A 174 9.05 -4.54 12.07
N VAL A 175 8.57 -5.67 12.55
CA VAL A 175 7.87 -6.70 11.77
C VAL A 175 6.57 -7.03 12.48
N TYR A 176 5.47 -6.74 11.82
CA TYR A 176 4.13 -6.79 12.41
C TYR A 176 3.09 -7.14 11.35
N PHE A 177 1.89 -7.45 11.81
CA PHE A 177 0.76 -7.82 10.96
C PHE A 177 -0.41 -6.88 11.24
N VAL A 178 -1.05 -6.43 10.17
CA VAL A 178 -2.23 -5.56 10.23
C VAL A 178 -3.33 -6.13 9.34
N GLU A 179 -4.59 -5.90 9.70
CA GLU A 179 -5.75 -6.37 8.92
C GLU A 179 -6.06 -5.48 7.69
N MET A 180 -5.05 -5.30 6.83
CA MET A 180 -5.22 -4.65 5.53
C MET A 180 -6.00 -5.55 4.54
N ASP A 181 -6.71 -4.94 3.59
CA ASP A 181 -7.32 -5.67 2.49
C ASP A 181 -6.26 -6.26 1.55
N GLN A 182 -6.47 -7.49 1.06
CA GLN A 182 -5.48 -8.21 0.25
C GLN A 182 -5.08 -7.46 -1.03
N ARG A 183 -6.00 -6.67 -1.60
CA ARG A 183 -5.75 -5.87 -2.81
C ARG A 183 -5.38 -4.43 -2.49
N GLY A 184 -5.06 -4.11 -1.24
CA GLY A 184 -4.73 -2.76 -0.80
C GLY A 184 -5.92 -1.81 -0.93
N ASP A 185 -7.13 -2.31 -0.68
CA ASP A 185 -8.38 -1.53 -0.75
C ASP A 185 -8.64 -0.99 -2.16
N TRP A 186 -8.24 -1.77 -3.18
CA TRP A 186 -8.56 -1.50 -4.58
C TRP A 186 -10.06 -1.58 -4.79
N ASP A 187 -10.67 -0.54 -5.38
CA ASP A 187 -12.11 -0.48 -5.61
C ASP A 187 -12.48 -0.23 -7.08
N GLY A 188 -11.48 -0.11 -7.96
CA GLY A 188 -11.65 0.15 -9.39
C GLY A 188 -12.23 1.54 -9.70
N ARG A 189 -12.36 2.41 -8.69
CA ARG A 189 -12.94 3.76 -8.81
C ARG A 189 -12.04 4.81 -8.19
N GLY A 190 -12.02 4.93 -6.87
CA GLY A 190 -11.19 5.91 -6.17
C GLY A 190 -9.77 5.40 -5.93
N ASN A 191 -9.59 4.08 -5.79
CA ASN A 191 -8.31 3.40 -5.69
C ASN A 191 -8.14 2.41 -6.84
N THR A 192 -7.31 2.77 -7.82
CA THR A 192 -6.94 1.87 -8.94
C THR A 192 -5.48 1.42 -8.88
N ALA A 193 -4.71 1.91 -7.90
CA ALA A 193 -3.33 1.52 -7.62
C ALA A 193 -3.23 0.20 -6.84
N GLY A 194 -4.01 0.05 -5.77
CA GLY A 194 -4.09 -1.19 -5.00
C GLY A 194 -2.78 -1.64 -4.34
N ALA A 195 -2.70 -2.93 -4.00
CA ALA A 195 -1.56 -3.55 -3.32
C ALA A 195 -0.25 -3.42 -4.12
N ARG A 196 -0.34 -3.43 -5.45
CA ARG A 196 0.80 -3.22 -6.36
C ARG A 196 1.61 -1.96 -6.04
N PHE A 197 0.95 -0.93 -5.52
CA PHE A 197 1.57 0.35 -5.13
C PHE A 197 1.50 0.63 -3.63
N GLY A 198 1.27 -0.39 -2.79
CA GLY A 198 1.38 -0.22 -1.33
C GLY A 198 0.24 0.57 -0.69
N THR A 199 -0.98 0.53 -1.22
CA THR A 199 -2.14 1.28 -0.70
C THR A 199 -2.93 0.50 0.37
N GLY A 200 -3.81 1.19 1.11
CA GLY A 200 -4.73 0.55 2.05
C GLY A 200 -4.14 0.25 3.43
N TYR A 201 -3.13 0.99 3.87
CA TYR A 201 -2.55 0.84 5.21
C TYR A 201 -3.50 1.28 6.33
N CYS A 202 -3.46 0.54 7.42
CA CYS A 202 -4.09 0.82 8.69
C CYS A 202 -3.32 0.12 9.80
N ASP A 203 -3.48 0.58 11.03
CA ASP A 203 -2.96 -0.06 12.24
C ASP A 203 -3.83 0.33 13.45
N ALA A 204 -3.46 -0.08 14.66
CA ALA A 204 -4.26 0.23 15.85
C ALA A 204 -4.13 1.68 16.30
N GLN A 205 -3.12 2.41 15.82
CA GLN A 205 -2.90 3.82 16.11
C GLN A 205 -3.84 4.74 15.33
N CYS A 206 -4.57 4.22 14.35
CA CYS A 206 -5.48 5.00 13.49
C CYS A 206 -4.77 6.23 12.83
N PRO A 207 -3.63 6.05 12.14
CA PRO A 207 -2.78 7.12 11.64
C PRO A 207 -3.53 8.10 10.73
N HIS A 208 -3.32 9.38 10.99
CA HIS A 208 -3.90 10.48 10.20
C HIS A 208 -2.97 10.98 9.08
N ASP A 209 -1.74 10.49 8.99
CA ASP A 209 -0.74 10.91 8.00
C ASP A 209 -0.84 10.18 6.66
N ILE A 210 -1.77 9.23 6.55
CA ILE A 210 -2.02 8.49 5.31
C ILE A 210 -2.64 9.41 4.26
N LYS A 211 -1.93 9.60 3.14
CA LYS A 211 -2.34 10.49 2.04
C LYS A 211 -3.62 10.06 1.32
N PHE A 212 -3.84 8.75 1.17
CA PHE A 212 -5.02 8.21 0.47
C PHE A 212 -5.69 7.12 1.29
N ILE A 213 -7.00 7.25 1.50
CA ILE A 213 -7.79 6.36 2.37
C ILE A 213 -9.11 6.06 1.68
N LYS A 214 -9.42 4.77 1.45
CA LYS A 214 -10.67 4.35 0.78
C LYS A 214 -10.95 5.08 -0.53
N GLY A 215 -9.92 5.23 -1.36
CA GLY A 215 -10.03 5.88 -2.67
C GLY A 215 -10.25 7.40 -2.63
N GLU A 216 -9.95 8.06 -1.50
CA GLU A 216 -10.03 9.51 -1.35
C GLU A 216 -8.69 10.07 -0.85
N ALA A 217 -8.31 11.24 -1.34
CA ALA A 217 -7.15 11.96 -0.79
C ALA A 217 -7.50 12.59 0.58
N ASN A 218 -6.65 12.38 1.59
CA ASN A 218 -6.82 12.91 2.94
C ASN A 218 -6.42 14.40 3.04
N LEU A 219 -6.87 15.23 2.10
CA LEU A 219 -6.46 16.63 1.95
C LEU A 219 -7.25 17.61 2.83
N LEU A 220 -8.36 17.17 3.42
CA LEU A 220 -9.18 18.02 4.29
C LEU A 220 -8.41 18.34 5.57
N ASN A 221 -8.37 19.62 5.94
CA ASN A 221 -7.66 20.11 7.13
C ASN A 221 -6.20 19.63 7.25
N TRP A 222 -5.54 19.37 6.12
CA TRP A 222 -4.15 18.87 6.10
C TRP A 222 -3.21 19.85 6.82
N ASN A 223 -2.59 19.39 7.89
CA ASN A 223 -1.66 20.15 8.69
C ASN A 223 -0.22 19.75 8.37
N SER A 224 0.43 20.51 7.49
CA SER A 224 1.82 20.32 7.10
C SER A 224 2.85 20.71 8.17
N THR A 225 2.42 21.38 9.25
CA THR A 225 3.30 21.77 10.36
C THR A 225 3.45 20.66 11.42
N SER A 226 2.60 19.65 11.36
CA SER A 226 2.75 18.44 12.17
C SER A 226 3.90 17.58 11.62
N THR A 227 4.55 16.82 12.50
CA THR A 227 5.58 15.84 12.12
C THR A 227 5.18 14.46 12.66
N PRO A 228 4.70 13.53 11.80
CA PRO A 228 4.42 13.71 10.38
C PRO A 228 3.22 14.65 10.12
N PRO A 229 3.07 15.17 8.88
CA PRO A 229 1.89 15.88 8.43
C PRO A 229 0.64 15.01 8.57
N VAL A 230 -0.49 15.60 8.95
CA VAL A 230 -1.73 14.84 9.22
C VAL A 230 -2.94 15.46 8.54
N GLY A 231 -3.87 14.61 8.10
CA GLY A 231 -5.15 14.98 7.52
C GLY A 231 -6.33 14.82 8.50
N HIS A 232 -7.53 14.98 7.96
CA HIS A 232 -8.76 14.91 8.73
C HIS A 232 -9.09 13.48 9.20
N TYR A 233 -8.93 12.50 8.31
CA TYR A 233 -9.29 11.11 8.57
C TYR A 233 -8.08 10.31 9.05
N GLY A 234 -8.35 9.24 9.80
CA GLY A 234 -7.36 8.20 10.15
C GLY A 234 -7.73 6.82 9.60
N THR A 235 -6.81 5.86 9.68
CA THR A 235 -7.03 4.46 9.23
C THR A 235 -6.78 3.44 10.32
N CYS A 236 -7.85 2.85 10.86
CA CYS A 236 -7.78 1.89 11.96
C CYS A 236 -7.91 0.45 11.46
N CYS A 237 -7.15 -0.48 12.03
CA CYS A 237 -7.44 -1.93 11.99
C CYS A 237 -6.66 -2.67 13.08
N ALA A 238 -6.99 -3.94 13.33
CA ALA A 238 -6.26 -4.73 14.32
C ALA A 238 -4.79 -4.93 13.90
N GLU A 239 -3.92 -5.00 14.90
CA GLU A 239 -2.47 -5.01 14.74
C GLU A 239 -1.85 -6.05 15.69
N MET A 240 -0.90 -6.81 15.19
CA MET A 240 -0.08 -7.73 15.96
C MET A 240 1.38 -7.40 15.71
N ASP A 241 1.97 -6.69 16.66
CA ASP A 241 3.39 -6.38 16.66
C ASP A 241 4.17 -7.59 17.13
N ILE A 242 4.63 -8.40 16.17
CA ILE A 242 5.47 -9.57 16.48
C ILE A 242 6.85 -9.14 16.95
N TRP A 243 7.34 -8.01 16.43
CA TRP A 243 8.66 -7.51 16.74
C TRP A 243 8.71 -6.00 16.53
N GLU A 244 8.82 -5.23 17.61
CA GLU A 244 9.29 -3.84 17.60
C GLU A 244 10.56 -3.76 18.41
N ALA A 245 11.67 -3.37 17.80
CA ALA A 245 12.96 -3.40 18.50
C ALA A 245 14.01 -2.42 17.96
N ASN A 246 15.04 -2.26 18.78
CA ASN A 246 16.35 -1.77 18.41
C ASN A 246 17.42 -2.56 19.18
N SER A 247 18.68 -2.12 19.14
CA SER A 247 19.78 -2.82 19.83
C SER A 247 19.66 -2.84 21.36
N MET A 248 18.71 -2.10 21.94
CA MET A 248 18.59 -1.89 23.39
C MET A 248 17.38 -2.57 24.01
N ALA A 249 16.27 -2.68 23.27
CA ALA A 249 15.00 -3.20 23.78
C ALA A 249 14.17 -3.82 22.66
N THR A 250 13.27 -4.73 23.04
CA THR A 250 12.30 -5.34 22.14
C THR A 250 10.97 -5.57 22.85
N ALA A 251 9.87 -5.40 22.12
CA ALA A 251 8.55 -5.79 22.56
C ALA A 251 7.82 -6.58 21.48
N PHE A 252 6.89 -7.44 21.92
CA PHE A 252 5.82 -7.96 21.09
C PHE A 252 4.48 -7.61 21.73
N THR A 253 3.53 -7.12 20.93
CA THR A 253 2.34 -6.45 21.44
C THR A 253 1.12 -6.73 20.56
N PRO A 254 0.10 -7.46 21.04
CA PRO A 254 -1.20 -7.50 20.39
C PRO A 254 -1.98 -6.22 20.67
N HIS A 255 -2.51 -5.62 19.59
CA HIS A 255 -3.44 -4.50 19.63
C HIS A 255 -4.78 -4.88 19.02
N THR A 256 -5.84 -4.82 19.83
CA THR A 256 -7.18 -5.24 19.39
C THR A 256 -8.02 -4.07 18.90
N CYS A 257 -8.86 -4.31 17.89
CA CYS A 257 -9.86 -3.35 17.46
C CYS A 257 -11.25 -3.98 17.48
N THR A 258 -12.28 -3.16 17.75
CA THR A 258 -13.68 -3.61 17.84
C THR A 258 -14.32 -3.89 16.48
N ARG A 259 -13.66 -3.49 15.38
CA ARG A 259 -14.11 -3.71 14.00
C ARG A 259 -13.00 -4.41 13.22
N PRO A 260 -13.35 -5.43 12.41
CA PRO A 260 -12.38 -6.12 11.57
C PRO A 260 -12.00 -5.27 10.34
N GLY A 261 -10.77 -5.43 9.88
CA GLY A 261 -10.29 -4.81 8.65
C GLY A 261 -10.15 -3.28 8.72
N LEU A 262 -9.79 -2.67 7.59
CA LEU A 262 -9.58 -1.23 7.49
C LEU A 262 -10.86 -0.41 7.70
N VAL A 263 -10.82 0.49 8.68
CA VAL A 263 -11.84 1.50 8.96
C VAL A 263 -11.25 2.90 8.75
N LYS A 264 -11.87 3.67 7.83
CA LYS A 264 -11.68 5.14 7.75
C LYS A 264 -12.41 5.76 8.94
N CYS A 265 -11.67 6.35 9.87
CA CYS A 265 -12.22 6.95 11.08
C CYS A 265 -12.28 8.48 10.99
N GLU A 266 -13.19 9.08 11.75
CA GLU A 266 -13.18 10.51 12.07
C GLU A 266 -13.58 10.72 13.54
N GLY A 267 -13.19 11.86 14.10
CA GLY A 267 -13.58 12.25 15.46
C GLY A 267 -13.14 11.23 16.51
N VAL A 268 -14.02 10.94 17.46
CA VAL A 268 -13.72 10.05 18.60
C VAL A 268 -13.37 8.63 18.15
N VAL A 269 -13.89 8.17 17.01
CA VAL A 269 -13.62 6.82 16.47
C VAL A 269 -12.12 6.59 16.26
N CYS A 270 -11.35 7.64 15.92
CA CYS A 270 -9.91 7.56 15.73
C CYS A 270 -9.11 7.46 17.03
N GLY A 271 -9.69 7.80 18.19
CA GLY A 271 -9.00 7.81 19.47
C GLY A 271 -7.83 8.79 19.55
N ASP A 272 -8.08 10.07 19.26
CA ASP A 272 -7.04 11.11 19.19
C ASP A 272 -6.40 11.41 20.55
N THR A 273 -5.14 10.98 20.74
CA THR A 273 -4.37 11.24 21.98
C THR A 273 -4.30 12.74 22.33
N LYS A 274 -4.12 13.61 21.32
CA LYS A 274 -4.05 15.07 21.54
C LYS A 274 -5.36 15.67 22.05
N LYS A 275 -6.49 14.97 21.88
CA LYS A 275 -7.81 15.36 22.40
C LYS A 275 -8.16 14.65 23.71
N GLY A 276 -7.25 13.84 24.27
CA GLY A 276 -7.50 13.02 25.44
C GLY A 276 -8.37 11.78 25.16
N GLN A 277 -8.53 11.41 23.88
CA GLN A 277 -9.45 10.36 23.43
C GLN A 277 -8.76 9.02 23.15
N ARG A 278 -7.53 8.83 23.64
CA ARG A 278 -6.68 7.67 23.29
C ARG A 278 -7.41 6.32 23.41
N TYR A 279 -8.27 6.18 24.42
CA TYR A 279 -9.03 4.97 24.74
C TYR A 279 -10.49 5.00 24.30
N ASP A 280 -10.96 6.12 23.73
CA ASP A 280 -12.35 6.30 23.29
C ASP A 280 -12.56 5.86 21.84
N GLY A 281 -11.45 5.59 21.13
CA GLY A 281 -11.45 5.07 19.76
C GLY A 281 -11.82 3.59 19.68
N ILE A 282 -11.79 3.07 18.45
CA ILE A 282 -12.18 1.66 18.20
C ILE A 282 -11.05 0.65 18.40
N CYS A 283 -9.83 1.12 18.58
CA CYS A 283 -8.61 0.31 18.69
C CYS A 283 -7.89 0.59 20.01
N ASP A 284 -7.33 -0.46 20.58
CA ASP A 284 -6.40 -0.40 21.69
C ASP A 284 -5.04 0.10 21.21
N LYS A 285 -4.72 1.35 21.55
CA LYS A 285 -3.48 2.01 21.12
C LYS A 285 -2.27 1.67 21.99
N ASP A 286 -2.49 1.14 23.19
CA ASP A 286 -1.41 0.73 24.10
C ASP A 286 -1.01 -0.72 23.82
N GLY A 287 -2.01 -1.58 23.62
CA GLY A 287 -1.82 -3.01 23.48
C GLY A 287 -1.53 -3.69 24.82
N CYS A 288 -1.23 -4.98 24.76
CA CYS A 288 -0.80 -5.78 25.91
C CYS A 288 0.65 -6.22 25.72
N ASP A 289 1.58 -5.32 25.99
CA ASP A 289 2.98 -5.48 25.65
C ASP A 289 3.73 -6.46 26.55
N PHE A 290 4.68 -7.18 25.96
CA PHE A 290 5.74 -7.86 26.69
C PHE A 290 7.09 -7.33 26.21
N ASN A 291 7.77 -6.59 27.09
CA ASN A 291 9.14 -6.11 26.90
C ASN A 291 10.04 -6.71 27.99
N SER A 292 11.08 -7.44 27.58
CA SER A 292 11.93 -8.28 28.46
C SER A 292 12.98 -7.52 29.26
#